data_AF-A0A1F5GQQ7-F1
#
_entry.id   AF-A0A1F5GQQ7-F1
#
_cell.length_a   1.000
_cell.length_b   1.000
_cell.length_c   1.000
_cell.angle_alpha   90.00
_cell.angle_beta   90.00
_cell.angle_gamma   90.00
#
_symmetry.space_group_name_H-M   'P 1'
#
loop_
_entity.id
_entity.type
_entity.pdbx_description
1 polymer ?
#
loop_
_entity_poly.entity_id
_entity_poly.type
_entity_poly.pdbx_seq_one_letter_code
_entity_poly.pdbx_strand_id
1 'polypeptide(L)'
;MYLKIAEVNADPTAHGYKSKKYGRKERKSSYKRIFKTLGDYSFDAYQKALVDPTIKKFKNPKELLIIDELAINNNNISHTERLGLLLKDGKQYQLSPLGKKYFNNEVVFEELFKNQMLKYFSIESDKDGKRILFPYRACLKLLLNLKSINFIEFVFGIYSMIDSSSESIVEALEGISHLRDSYPNIEITNKSNKKKVLDELNEYFETNYSITDVWEKKTTVNNQFIYFRNHLSLLKDLIEVDTKSIKLIPNKEGQLRTLLSKDEALENEENESNLKEVYCGNLLIFVAFSLLK
;
A
#
# COMPACT_ATOMS: atom_id res chain seq x y z
N MET A 1 -2.48 -15.66 -33.34
CA MET A 1 -2.02 -14.50 -32.55
C MET A 1 -2.69 -13.18 -32.96
N TYR A 2 -3.09 -12.99 -34.23
CA TYR A 2 -3.80 -11.77 -34.70
C TYR A 2 -5.30 -11.68 -34.37
N LEU A 3 -6.00 -12.81 -34.15
CA LEU A 3 -7.45 -12.84 -33.90
C LEU A 3 -7.88 -12.20 -32.56
N LYS A 4 -7.04 -12.25 -31.51
CA LYS A 4 -7.36 -11.68 -30.18
C LYS A 4 -7.13 -10.17 -30.06
N ILE A 5 -6.27 -9.59 -30.91
CA ILE A 5 -6.13 -8.12 -31.00
C ILE A 5 -7.36 -7.52 -31.69
N ALA A 6 -8.00 -8.28 -32.59
CA ALA A 6 -9.24 -7.86 -33.23
C ALA A 6 -10.41 -7.87 -32.23
N GLU A 7 -10.59 -8.88 -31.39
CA GLU A 7 -11.72 -8.96 -30.44
C GLU A 7 -11.78 -7.81 -29.43
N VAL A 8 -10.65 -7.41 -28.83
CA VAL A 8 -10.59 -6.25 -27.89
C VAL A 8 -10.89 -4.93 -28.61
N ASN A 9 -10.75 -4.88 -29.94
CA ASN A 9 -10.99 -3.70 -30.77
C ASN A 9 -12.30 -3.74 -31.56
N ALA A 10 -12.99 -4.89 -31.62
CA ALA A 10 -14.12 -5.11 -32.52
C ALA A 10 -15.46 -4.80 -31.87
N ASP A 11 -15.67 -5.11 -30.59
CA ASP A 11 -16.91 -4.73 -29.91
C ASP A 11 -16.79 -4.87 -28.38
N PRO A 12 -16.70 -3.77 -27.61
CA PRO A 12 -16.74 -3.81 -26.15
C PRO A 12 -18.13 -4.20 -25.58
N THR A 13 -19.11 -4.34 -26.47
CA THR A 13 -20.54 -4.32 -26.16
C THR A 13 -21.15 -5.72 -26.27
N ALA A 14 -20.71 -6.65 -25.44
CA ALA A 14 -21.30 -7.99 -25.41
C ALA A 14 -21.40 -8.62 -24.01
N HIS A 15 -21.50 -7.83 -22.95
CA HIS A 15 -21.85 -8.36 -21.63
C HIS A 15 -22.87 -7.44 -20.98
N GLY A 16 -24.08 -7.97 -20.75
CA GLY A 16 -25.11 -7.27 -20.00
C GLY A 16 -24.57 -6.96 -18.61
N TYR A 17 -24.34 -5.67 -18.36
CA TYR A 17 -23.88 -5.16 -17.08
C TYR A 17 -24.93 -5.47 -16.01
N LYS A 18 -24.67 -6.47 -15.18
CA LYS A 18 -25.16 -6.40 -13.80
C LYS A 18 -24.30 -5.34 -13.14
N SER A 19 -24.80 -4.10 -13.11
CA SER A 19 -24.28 -3.11 -12.18
C SER A 19 -24.35 -3.74 -10.79
N LYS A 20 -23.21 -4.11 -10.23
CA LYS A 20 -23.14 -4.34 -8.80
C LYS A 20 -23.48 -2.99 -8.19
N LYS A 21 -24.65 -2.89 -7.58
CA LYS A 21 -24.96 -1.79 -6.67
C LYS A 21 -24.01 -1.96 -5.49
N TYR A 22 -22.78 -1.46 -5.62
CA TYR A 22 -22.03 -1.15 -4.43
C TYR A 22 -22.70 0.06 -3.84
N GLY A 23 -23.53 -0.24 -2.87
CA GLY A 23 -23.99 0.80 -2.04
C GLY A 23 -22.83 1.36 -1.20
N ARG A 24 -22.94 2.59 -0.72
CA ARG A 24 -24.27 3.16 -0.47
C ARG A 24 -24.34 4.65 -0.79
N LYS A 25 -24.28 4.94 -2.10
CA LYS A 25 -24.74 6.19 -2.76
C LYS A 25 -23.89 7.45 -2.56
N GLU A 26 -22.61 7.48 -2.93
CA GLU A 26 -21.96 8.81 -3.12
C GLU A 26 -20.62 8.78 -3.88
N ARG A 27 -20.42 7.87 -4.85
CA ARG A 27 -19.19 7.93 -5.67
C ARG A 27 -19.28 9.03 -6.73
N LYS A 28 -19.03 10.27 -6.28
CA LYS A 28 -18.67 11.47 -7.05
C LYS A 28 -17.61 12.26 -6.28
N SER A 29 -16.38 12.29 -6.80
CA SER A 29 -15.26 13.23 -6.58
C SER A 29 -14.85 13.70 -5.17
N SER A 30 -15.48 13.27 -4.07
CA SER A 30 -15.25 13.81 -2.72
C SER A 30 -14.59 12.83 -1.74
N TYR A 31 -14.35 11.57 -2.12
CA TYR A 31 -13.77 10.59 -1.19
C TYR A 31 -12.26 10.80 -1.02
N LYS A 32 -11.83 10.96 0.24
CA LYS A 32 -10.41 11.12 0.57
C LYS A 32 -9.70 9.76 0.42
N ARG A 33 -8.68 9.72 -0.42
CA ARG A 33 -7.91 8.50 -0.69
C ARG A 33 -7.21 7.99 0.58
N ILE A 34 -7.47 6.73 0.92
CA ILE A 34 -6.91 6.06 2.09
C ILE A 34 -5.55 5.45 1.77
N PHE A 35 -5.40 4.84 0.59
CA PHE A 35 -4.14 4.25 0.14
C PHE A 35 -3.01 5.27 0.14
N LYS A 36 -1.96 4.94 0.89
CA LYS A 36 -0.67 5.65 0.94
C LYS A 36 0.43 4.61 1.04
N THR A 37 1.57 4.84 0.40
CA THR A 37 2.78 4.06 0.68
C THR A 37 3.41 4.52 2.00
N LEU A 38 4.25 3.66 2.61
CA LEU A 38 5.13 3.99 3.73
C LEU A 38 6.04 5.20 3.45
N GLY A 39 6.26 5.54 2.18
CA GLY A 39 6.82 6.81 1.74
C GLY A 39 6.91 6.92 0.23
N ASP A 40 7.21 8.11 -0.23
CA ASP A 40 7.35 8.46 -1.64
C ASP A 40 8.82 8.49 -2.08
N TYR A 41 9.59 7.49 -1.65
CA TYR A 41 11.02 7.34 -1.91
C TYR A 41 11.37 5.89 -2.22
N SER A 42 12.51 5.64 -2.90
CA SER A 42 13.11 4.30 -2.89
C SER A 42 13.67 3.98 -1.51
N PHE A 43 13.82 2.69 -1.19
CA PHE A 43 14.39 2.23 0.08
C PHE A 43 15.73 2.94 0.43
N ASP A 44 16.69 2.96 -0.51
CA ASP A 44 17.98 3.62 -0.30
C ASP A 44 17.86 5.12 -0.02
N ALA A 45 17.02 5.82 -0.79
CA ALA A 45 16.83 7.26 -0.62
C ALA A 45 16.10 7.57 0.69
N TYR A 46 15.13 6.72 1.06
CA TYR A 46 14.43 6.80 2.34
C TYR A 46 15.42 6.72 3.49
N GLN A 47 16.33 5.75 3.46
CA GLN A 47 17.36 5.60 4.49
C GLN A 47 18.31 6.80 4.51
N LYS A 48 19.01 7.01 3.39
CA LYS A 48 20.21 7.87 3.34
C LYS A 48 19.89 9.35 3.31
N ALA A 49 18.76 9.74 2.72
CA ALA A 49 18.38 11.15 2.58
C ALA A 49 17.38 11.62 3.65
N LEU A 50 16.63 10.71 4.27
CA LEU A 50 15.57 11.06 5.23
C LEU A 50 15.88 10.55 6.63
N VAL A 51 15.96 9.23 6.83
CA VAL A 51 16.00 8.64 8.17
C VAL A 51 17.36 8.84 8.84
N ASP A 52 18.45 8.39 8.23
CA ASP A 52 19.78 8.48 8.86
C ASP A 52 20.15 9.92 9.22
N PRO A 53 19.95 10.93 8.34
CA PRO A 53 20.22 12.31 8.69
C PRO A 53 19.36 12.81 9.85
N THR A 54 18.08 12.41 9.92
CA THR A 54 17.16 12.80 11.01
C THR A 54 17.58 12.18 12.34
N ILE A 55 17.88 10.89 12.36
CA ILE A 55 18.29 10.17 13.57
C ILE A 55 19.61 10.73 14.12
N LYS A 56 20.55 11.12 13.24
CA LYS A 56 21.83 11.74 13.62
C LYS A 56 21.70 13.12 14.27
N LYS A 57 20.54 13.78 14.20
CA LYS A 57 20.30 15.06 14.90
C LYS A 57 20.18 14.87 16.41
N PHE A 58 19.72 13.70 16.85
CA PHE A 58 19.65 13.36 18.26
C PHE A 58 21.06 13.07 18.79
N LYS A 59 21.44 13.71 19.90
CA LYS A 59 22.70 13.48 20.64
C LYS A 59 22.55 12.35 21.64
N ASN A 60 21.34 12.10 22.13
CA ASN A 60 21.04 10.99 23.02
C ASN A 60 19.58 10.51 22.86
N PRO A 61 19.25 9.26 23.27
CA PRO A 61 17.93 8.67 23.03
C PRO A 61 16.74 9.30 23.76
N LYS A 62 16.98 10.25 24.69
CA LYS A 62 15.95 10.91 25.50
C LYS A 62 15.74 12.38 25.11
N GLU A 63 16.50 12.86 24.13
CA GLU A 63 16.44 14.25 23.71
C GLU A 63 15.08 14.56 23.04
N LEU A 64 14.61 15.78 23.29
CA LEU A 64 13.42 16.37 22.69
C LEU A 64 13.87 17.49 21.77
N LEU A 65 13.51 17.41 20.49
CA LEU A 65 13.89 18.39 19.48
C LEU A 65 12.66 19.03 18.84
N ILE A 66 12.75 20.31 18.51
CA ILE A 66 11.72 21.00 17.73
C ILE A 66 11.97 20.84 16.21
N ILE A 67 10.97 21.23 15.40
CA ILE A 67 11.03 21.14 13.93
C ILE A 67 12.30 21.80 13.39
N ASP A 68 12.63 23.01 13.84
CA ASP A 68 13.76 23.78 13.32
C ASP A 68 15.11 23.10 13.54
N GLU A 69 15.23 22.28 14.59
CA GLU A 69 16.44 21.53 14.90
C GLU A 69 16.55 20.25 14.04
N LEU A 70 15.41 19.61 13.76
CA LEU A 70 15.29 18.36 13.01
C LEU A 70 15.20 18.54 11.49
N ALA A 71 14.75 19.70 11.03
CA ALA A 71 14.51 19.94 9.61
C ALA A 71 15.83 19.89 8.83
N ILE A 72 15.84 19.06 7.80
CA ILE A 72 16.95 18.92 6.84
C ILE A 72 16.41 19.15 5.44
N ASN A 73 15.21 18.65 5.17
CA ASN A 73 14.43 18.93 3.98
C ASN A 73 12.92 18.86 4.34
N ASN A 74 12.06 19.08 3.34
CA ASN A 74 10.61 19.12 3.58
C ASN A 74 10.00 17.75 3.98
N ASN A 75 10.75 16.66 3.80
CA ASN A 75 10.23 15.30 3.87
C ASN A 75 10.88 14.45 4.99
N ASN A 76 12.02 14.86 5.54
CA ASN A 76 12.79 13.99 6.43
C ASN A 76 12.05 13.64 7.73
N ILE A 77 11.42 14.64 8.37
CA ILE A 77 10.70 14.43 9.64
C ILE A 77 9.46 13.55 9.40
N SER A 78 8.62 13.92 8.43
CA SER A 78 7.35 13.22 8.18
C SER A 78 7.53 11.76 7.76
N HIS A 79 8.59 11.45 7.02
CA HIS A 79 8.92 10.07 6.65
C HIS A 79 9.53 9.29 7.82
N THR A 80 10.42 9.90 8.60
CA THR A 80 11.00 9.23 9.78
C THR A 80 9.91 8.94 10.83
N GLU A 81 8.95 9.84 11.00
CA GLU A 81 7.74 9.62 11.80
C GLU A 81 6.86 8.51 11.21
N ARG A 82 6.60 8.53 9.89
CA ARG A 82 5.79 7.50 9.23
C ARG A 82 6.42 6.11 9.30
N LEU A 83 7.75 6.00 9.33
CA LEU A 83 8.46 4.74 9.59
C LEU A 83 8.32 4.26 11.05
N GLY A 84 7.77 5.09 11.95
CA GLY A 84 7.52 4.77 13.35
C GLY A 84 8.72 5.05 14.25
N LEU A 85 9.71 5.84 13.81
CA LEU A 85 10.93 6.12 14.57
C LEU A 85 10.85 7.39 15.41
N LEU A 86 9.88 8.26 15.13
CA LEU A 86 9.63 9.48 15.90
C LEU A 86 8.23 9.43 16.51
N LEU A 87 8.12 9.99 17.71
CA LEU A 87 6.86 10.36 18.33
C LEU A 87 6.79 11.87 18.41
N LYS A 88 5.66 12.43 18.00
CA LYS A 88 5.37 13.86 18.11
C LYS A 88 4.57 14.12 19.37
N ASP A 89 5.05 15.07 20.18
CA ASP A 89 4.33 15.61 21.33
C ASP A 89 4.26 17.14 21.20
N GLY A 90 3.10 17.65 20.81
CA GLY A 90 2.90 19.05 20.48
C GLY A 90 3.85 19.53 19.38
N LYS A 91 4.80 20.39 19.74
CA LYS A 91 5.83 20.97 18.84
C LYS A 91 7.17 20.24 18.89
N GLN A 92 7.31 19.26 19.78
CA GLN A 92 8.54 18.51 20.00
C GLN A 92 8.43 17.10 19.42
N TYR A 93 9.58 16.54 19.10
CA TYR A 93 9.74 15.17 18.64
C TYR A 93 10.77 14.47 19.52
N GLN A 94 10.50 13.20 19.81
CA GLN A 94 11.42 12.28 20.45
C GLN A 94 11.54 11.00 19.63
N LEU A 95 12.62 10.25 19.84
CA LEU A 95 12.73 8.89 19.33
C LEU A 95 11.66 8.00 19.98
N SER A 96 10.94 7.23 19.16
CA SER A 96 10.08 6.14 19.63
C SER A 96 10.91 5.00 20.23
N PRO A 97 10.32 4.01 20.93
CA PRO A 97 11.05 2.80 21.32
C PRO A 97 11.81 2.15 20.15
N LEU A 98 11.18 2.01 18.97
CA LEU A 98 11.85 1.52 17.77
C LEU A 98 12.96 2.47 17.28
N GLY A 99 12.71 3.78 17.33
CA GLY A 99 13.68 4.81 16.97
C GLY A 99 14.94 4.77 17.83
N LYS A 100 14.79 4.50 19.14
CA LYS A 100 15.91 4.35 20.08
C LYS A 100 16.75 3.12 19.74
N LYS A 101 16.13 1.99 19.40
CA LYS A 101 16.85 0.79 18.92
C LYS A 101 17.64 1.08 17.66
N TYR A 102 17.03 1.78 16.70
CA TYR A 102 17.72 2.14 15.47
C TYR A 102 18.89 3.09 15.73
N PHE A 103 18.69 4.12 16.56
CA PHE A 103 19.74 5.05 17.00
C PHE A 103 20.93 4.32 17.66
N ASN A 104 20.65 3.31 18.49
CA ASN A 104 21.67 2.51 19.16
C ASN A 104 22.32 1.43 18.27
N ASN A 105 21.97 1.36 16.97
CA ASN A 105 22.39 0.30 16.04
C ASN A 105 21.98 -1.12 16.47
N GLU A 106 20.89 -1.27 17.24
CA GLU A 106 20.37 -2.56 17.69
C GLU A 106 19.55 -3.28 16.61
N VAL A 107 19.18 -2.56 15.54
CA VAL A 107 18.38 -3.09 14.42
C VAL A 107 18.93 -2.61 13.09
N VAL A 108 19.02 -3.51 12.12
CA VAL A 108 19.43 -3.20 10.75
C VAL A 108 18.26 -2.56 9.99
N PHE A 109 18.53 -1.48 9.24
CA PHE A 109 17.48 -0.71 8.57
C PHE A 109 16.62 -1.53 7.61
N GLU A 110 17.22 -2.46 6.84
CA GLU A 110 16.47 -3.30 5.90
C GLU A 110 15.41 -4.15 6.63
N GLU A 111 15.79 -4.79 7.73
CA GLU A 111 14.88 -5.61 8.53
C GLU A 111 13.83 -4.75 9.25
N LEU A 112 14.24 -3.59 9.78
CA LEU A 112 13.30 -2.61 10.33
C LEU A 112 12.26 -2.21 9.28
N PHE A 113 12.70 -1.83 8.08
CA PHE A 113 11.82 -1.36 7.01
C PHE A 113 10.85 -2.46 6.55
N LYS A 114 11.33 -3.71 6.38
CA LYS A 114 10.46 -4.86 6.05
C LYS A 114 9.38 -5.08 7.11
N ASN A 115 9.75 -5.02 8.39
CA ASN A 115 8.80 -5.21 9.49
C ASN A 115 7.78 -4.06 9.55
N GLN A 116 8.23 -2.82 9.44
CA GLN A 116 7.35 -1.66 9.42
C GLN A 116 6.45 -1.65 8.19
N MET A 117 6.95 -2.08 7.03
CA MET A 117 6.13 -2.24 5.82
C MET A 117 4.95 -3.19 6.05
N LEU A 118 5.16 -4.31 6.75
CA LEU A 118 4.08 -5.26 7.05
C LEU A 118 3.11 -4.75 8.11
N LYS A 119 3.56 -3.93 9.06
CA LYS A 119 2.71 -3.32 10.10
C LYS A 119 2.07 -2.00 9.66
N TYR A 120 2.53 -1.42 8.57
CA TYR A 120 2.12 -0.09 8.13
C TYR A 120 0.63 -0.07 7.79
N PHE A 121 -0.04 0.93 8.34
CA PHE A 121 -1.46 1.16 8.15
C PHE A 121 -1.75 2.63 7.82
N SER A 122 -2.89 2.86 7.16
CA SER A 122 -3.48 4.17 6.95
C SER A 122 -4.88 4.17 7.52
N ILE A 123 -5.24 5.25 8.20
CA ILE A 123 -6.56 5.45 8.79
C ILE A 123 -7.18 6.67 8.16
N GLU A 124 -8.45 6.55 7.78
CA GLU A 124 -9.31 7.70 7.55
C GLU A 124 -10.62 7.47 8.32
N SER A 125 -11.11 8.52 8.95
CA SER A 125 -12.37 8.52 9.68
C SER A 125 -13.31 9.50 9.01
N ASP A 126 -14.48 9.03 8.61
CA ASP A 126 -15.53 9.83 8.01
C ASP A 126 -16.87 9.58 8.69
N LYS A 127 -17.93 10.18 8.13
CA LYS A 127 -19.31 10.02 8.59
C LYS A 127 -19.82 8.57 8.58
N ASP A 128 -19.19 7.69 7.79
CA ASP A 128 -19.57 6.28 7.65
C ASP A 128 -18.74 5.37 8.57
N GLY A 129 -17.77 5.93 9.31
CA GLY A 129 -16.98 5.23 10.31
C GLY A 129 -15.47 5.36 10.11
N LYS A 130 -14.73 4.58 10.88
CA LYS A 130 -13.28 4.49 10.80
C LYS A 130 -12.89 3.38 9.83
N ARG A 131 -12.00 3.69 8.89
CA ARG A 131 -11.48 2.75 7.91
C ARG A 131 -9.98 2.61 8.08
N ILE A 132 -9.51 1.36 8.10
CA ILE A 132 -8.11 1.02 8.31
C ILE A 132 -7.64 0.16 7.14
N LEU A 133 -6.57 0.61 6.50
CA LEU A 133 -5.96 -0.07 5.36
C LEU A 133 -4.53 -0.45 5.70
N PHE A 134 -4.20 -1.74 5.59
CA PHE A 134 -2.83 -2.26 5.62
C PHE A 134 -2.37 -2.53 4.18
N PRO A 135 -1.88 -1.53 3.42
CA PRO A 135 -1.76 -1.61 1.97
C PRO A 135 -0.81 -2.72 1.50
N TYR A 136 0.30 -2.92 2.21
CA TYR A 136 1.27 -3.97 1.87
C TYR A 136 0.69 -5.36 2.12
N ARG A 137 0.05 -5.57 3.28
CA ARG A 137 -0.59 -6.85 3.61
C ARG A 137 -1.73 -7.17 2.64
N ALA A 138 -2.54 -6.18 2.29
CA ALA A 138 -3.60 -6.31 1.30
C ALA A 138 -3.04 -6.80 -0.05
N CYS A 139 -2.02 -6.15 -0.58
CA CYS A 139 -1.36 -6.59 -1.82
C CYS A 139 -0.82 -8.02 -1.74
N LEU A 140 -0.15 -8.38 -0.64
CA LEU A 140 0.38 -9.72 -0.43
C LEU A 140 -0.73 -10.79 -0.36
N LYS A 141 -1.87 -10.49 0.28
CA LYS A 141 -3.06 -11.36 0.30
C LYS A 141 -3.65 -11.55 -1.10
N LEU A 142 -3.68 -10.48 -1.92
CA LEU A 142 -4.13 -10.56 -3.31
C LEU A 142 -3.18 -11.43 -4.15
N LEU A 143 -1.86 -11.29 -3.97
CA LEU A 143 -0.85 -12.08 -4.68
C LEU A 143 -0.91 -13.58 -4.39
N LEU A 144 -1.35 -14.01 -3.19
CA LEU A 144 -1.55 -15.43 -2.89
C LEU A 144 -2.50 -16.11 -3.89
N ASN A 145 -3.51 -15.37 -4.37
CA ASN A 145 -4.52 -15.86 -5.30
C ASN A 145 -4.18 -15.50 -6.75
N LEU A 146 -3.82 -14.24 -7.00
CA LEU A 146 -3.66 -13.70 -8.35
C LEU A 146 -2.29 -13.96 -8.98
N LYS A 147 -1.27 -14.30 -8.15
CA LYS A 147 0.15 -14.54 -8.49
C LYS A 147 0.92 -13.34 -9.04
N SER A 148 0.27 -12.43 -9.73
CA SER A 148 0.85 -11.20 -10.24
C SER A 148 -0.15 -10.05 -10.15
N ILE A 149 0.36 -8.82 -10.09
CA ILE A 149 -0.43 -7.58 -10.17
C ILE A 149 0.33 -6.59 -11.05
N ASN A 150 -0.30 -6.13 -12.14
CA ASN A 150 0.24 -5.07 -13.01
C ASN A 150 -0.20 -3.67 -12.54
N PHE A 151 0.26 -2.62 -13.24
CA PHE A 151 -0.09 -1.24 -12.86
C PHE A 151 -1.60 -0.96 -12.85
N ILE A 152 -2.33 -1.40 -13.87
CA ILE A 152 -3.77 -1.12 -14.01
C ILE A 152 -4.57 -1.88 -12.94
N GLU A 153 -4.20 -3.13 -12.70
CA GLU A 153 -4.74 -3.93 -11.60
C GLU A 153 -4.41 -3.30 -10.24
N PHE A 154 -3.23 -2.70 -10.07
CA PHE A 154 -2.92 -1.90 -8.88
C PHE A 154 -3.83 -0.67 -8.76
N VAL A 155 -4.06 0.10 -9.84
CA VAL A 155 -4.91 1.31 -9.79
C VAL A 155 -6.32 0.99 -9.30
N PHE A 156 -6.97 0.01 -9.94
CA PHE A 156 -8.36 -0.30 -9.67
C PHE A 156 -8.57 -1.27 -8.51
N GLY A 157 -7.62 -2.20 -8.28
CA GLY A 157 -7.75 -3.24 -7.27
C GLY A 157 -7.09 -2.96 -5.93
N ILE A 158 -6.07 -2.11 -5.86
CA ILE A 158 -5.33 -1.83 -4.61
C ILE A 158 -5.40 -0.35 -4.24
N TYR A 159 -5.04 0.52 -5.17
CA TYR A 159 -4.98 1.96 -4.97
C TYR A 159 -6.35 2.58 -4.69
N SER A 160 -7.41 1.91 -5.12
CA SER A 160 -8.81 2.27 -4.88
C SER A 160 -9.38 1.69 -3.58
N MET A 161 -8.65 0.82 -2.88
CA MET A 161 -9.15 0.19 -1.65
C MET A 161 -9.37 1.24 -0.55
N ILE A 162 -10.45 1.05 0.21
CA ILE A 162 -10.83 1.91 1.34
C ILE A 162 -10.42 1.32 2.69
N ASP A 163 -10.29 0.01 2.78
CA ASP A 163 -9.80 -0.73 3.96
C ASP A 163 -9.20 -2.06 3.50
N SER A 164 -8.67 -2.84 4.44
CA SER A 164 -8.17 -4.20 4.18
C SER A 164 -8.96 -5.28 4.92
N SER A 165 -10.27 -5.08 5.10
CA SER A 165 -11.18 -6.11 5.60
C SER A 165 -11.20 -7.33 4.68
N SER A 166 -11.67 -8.48 5.18
CA SER A 166 -11.80 -9.68 4.37
C SER A 166 -12.72 -9.45 3.17
N GLU A 167 -13.79 -8.70 3.37
CA GLU A 167 -14.75 -8.28 2.34
C GLU A 167 -14.05 -7.46 1.25
N SER A 168 -13.31 -6.41 1.62
CA SER A 168 -12.56 -5.59 0.65
C SER A 168 -11.50 -6.38 -0.12
N ILE A 169 -10.86 -7.37 0.52
CA ILE A 169 -9.91 -8.26 -0.16
C ILE A 169 -10.64 -9.12 -1.20
N VAL A 170 -11.80 -9.70 -0.85
CA VAL A 170 -12.61 -10.49 -1.80
C VAL A 170 -13.09 -9.60 -2.95
N GLU A 171 -13.58 -8.40 -2.68
CA GLU A 171 -14.00 -7.45 -3.71
C GLU A 171 -12.86 -7.09 -4.67
N ALA A 172 -11.65 -6.84 -4.15
CA ALA A 172 -10.47 -6.58 -4.98
C ALA A 172 -10.06 -7.79 -5.83
N LEU A 173 -10.14 -9.02 -5.29
CA LEU A 173 -9.89 -10.25 -6.07
C LEU A 173 -10.88 -10.40 -7.23
N GLU A 174 -12.17 -10.18 -6.96
CA GLU A 174 -13.22 -10.25 -7.98
C GLU A 174 -13.06 -9.14 -9.02
N GLY A 175 -12.72 -7.92 -8.60
CA GLY A 175 -12.45 -6.79 -9.48
C GLY A 175 -11.28 -7.05 -10.42
N ILE A 176 -10.16 -7.56 -9.90
CA ILE A 176 -8.99 -7.89 -10.73
C ILE A 176 -9.30 -9.07 -11.66
N SER A 177 -10.07 -10.06 -11.22
CA SER A 177 -10.50 -11.17 -12.08
C SER A 177 -11.37 -10.66 -13.24
N HIS A 178 -12.34 -9.78 -12.96
CA HIS A 178 -13.13 -9.11 -13.99
C HIS A 178 -12.27 -8.33 -14.99
N LEU A 179 -11.27 -7.57 -14.51
CA LEU A 179 -10.32 -6.86 -15.38
C LEU A 179 -9.60 -7.81 -16.34
N ARG A 180 -9.14 -8.96 -15.85
CA ARG A 180 -8.45 -9.97 -16.67
C ARG A 180 -9.35 -10.60 -17.71
N ASP A 181 -10.58 -10.92 -17.32
CA ASP A 181 -11.54 -11.60 -18.17
C ASP A 181 -12.08 -10.66 -19.26
N SER A 182 -12.42 -9.43 -18.90
CA SER A 182 -12.98 -8.44 -19.83
C SER A 182 -11.91 -7.73 -20.67
N TYR A 183 -10.68 -7.57 -20.15
CA TYR A 183 -9.61 -6.82 -20.82
C TYR A 183 -8.23 -7.51 -20.72
N PRO A 184 -8.06 -8.72 -21.30
CA PRO A 184 -6.85 -9.53 -21.14
C PRO A 184 -5.55 -8.88 -21.64
N ASN A 185 -5.65 -7.85 -22.49
CA ASN A 185 -4.51 -7.11 -23.06
C ASN A 185 -4.64 -5.60 -22.82
N ILE A 186 -5.21 -5.21 -21.68
CA ILE A 186 -5.54 -3.82 -21.36
C ILE A 186 -4.35 -2.85 -21.53
N GLU A 187 -3.11 -3.27 -21.28
CA GLU A 187 -1.91 -2.43 -21.45
C GLU A 187 -1.67 -1.93 -22.88
N ILE A 188 -2.10 -2.68 -23.90
CA ILE A 188 -1.91 -2.34 -25.32
C ILE A 188 -3.16 -1.79 -25.99
N THR A 189 -4.16 -1.38 -25.19
CA THR A 189 -5.38 -0.74 -25.68
C THR A 189 -5.05 0.44 -26.59
N ASN A 190 -5.64 0.48 -27.79
CA ASN A 190 -5.38 1.54 -28.75
C ASN A 190 -5.89 2.91 -28.24
N LYS A 191 -5.34 4.00 -28.78
CA LYS A 191 -5.64 5.35 -28.27
C LYS A 191 -7.13 5.72 -28.38
N SER A 192 -7.84 5.24 -29.40
CA SER A 192 -9.27 5.48 -29.60
C SER A 192 -10.15 4.78 -28.57
N ASN A 193 -9.74 3.62 -28.06
CA ASN A 193 -10.54 2.81 -27.14
C ASN A 193 -10.21 3.08 -25.67
N LYS A 194 -9.05 3.67 -25.36
CA LYS A 194 -8.63 3.99 -23.99
C LYS A 194 -9.68 4.77 -23.18
N LYS A 195 -10.39 5.70 -23.83
CA LYS A 195 -11.43 6.49 -23.15
C LYS A 195 -12.66 5.66 -22.82
N LYS A 196 -13.16 4.88 -23.79
CA LYS A 196 -14.30 3.98 -23.59
C LYS A 196 -14.02 2.95 -22.49
N VAL A 197 -12.87 2.27 -22.57
CA VAL A 197 -12.45 1.30 -21.55
C VAL A 197 -12.33 1.98 -20.18
N LEU A 198 -11.72 3.16 -20.09
CA LEU A 198 -11.62 3.88 -18.82
C LEU A 198 -12.99 4.23 -18.23
N ASP A 199 -13.95 4.65 -19.07
CA ASP A 199 -15.29 5.00 -18.62
C ASP A 199 -16.04 3.77 -18.09
N GLU A 200 -15.93 2.63 -18.78
CA GLU A 200 -16.48 1.34 -18.34
C GLU A 200 -15.85 0.86 -17.01
N LEU A 201 -14.52 1.02 -16.85
CA LEU A 201 -13.83 0.69 -15.60
C LEU A 201 -14.19 1.63 -14.46
N ASN A 202 -14.25 2.94 -14.72
CA ASN A 202 -14.70 3.90 -13.72
C ASN A 202 -16.14 3.64 -13.29
N GLU A 203 -17.01 3.19 -14.18
CA GLU A 203 -18.36 2.76 -13.83
C GLU A 203 -18.34 1.49 -12.96
N TYR A 204 -17.63 0.44 -13.39
CA TYR A 204 -17.59 -0.84 -12.68
C TYR A 204 -16.96 -0.73 -11.29
N PHE A 205 -15.80 -0.07 -11.20
CA PHE A 205 -15.09 0.14 -9.94
C PHE A 205 -15.65 1.32 -9.14
N GLU A 206 -16.63 2.05 -9.68
CA GLU A 206 -17.16 3.30 -9.16
C GLU A 206 -16.00 4.27 -8.79
N THR A 207 -15.12 4.54 -9.74
CA THR A 207 -14.00 5.48 -9.59
C THR A 207 -14.15 6.64 -10.57
N ASN A 208 -13.23 7.60 -10.50
CA ASN A 208 -13.22 8.77 -11.38
C ASN A 208 -11.81 9.08 -11.91
N TYR A 209 -11.03 8.04 -12.20
CA TYR A 209 -9.68 8.19 -12.74
C TYR A 209 -9.70 8.85 -14.11
N SER A 210 -8.68 9.66 -14.37
CA SER A 210 -8.46 10.27 -15.67
C SER A 210 -7.64 9.37 -16.60
N ILE A 211 -7.62 9.71 -17.90
CA ILE A 211 -6.72 9.06 -18.88
C ILE A 211 -5.27 9.16 -18.43
N THR A 212 -4.87 10.33 -17.91
CA THR A 212 -3.52 10.58 -17.42
C THR A 212 -3.17 9.64 -16.26
N ASP A 213 -4.08 9.43 -15.30
CA ASP A 213 -3.82 8.55 -14.15
C ASP A 213 -3.50 7.11 -14.55
N VAL A 214 -4.20 6.57 -15.55
CA VAL A 214 -4.13 5.15 -15.93
C VAL A 214 -3.14 4.89 -17.07
N TRP A 215 -2.98 5.81 -18.01
CA TRP A 215 -2.26 5.57 -19.26
C TRP A 215 -0.97 6.37 -19.42
N GLU A 216 -0.75 7.39 -18.59
CA GLU A 216 0.44 8.22 -18.65
C GLU A 216 1.38 7.93 -17.48
N LYS A 217 2.67 8.26 -17.68
CA LYS A 217 3.71 8.09 -16.66
C LYS A 217 3.91 9.38 -15.87
N LYS A 218 4.60 9.30 -14.74
CA LYS A 218 4.93 10.45 -13.87
C LYS A 218 3.71 11.13 -13.24
N THR A 219 2.61 10.40 -13.09
CA THR A 219 1.46 10.82 -12.28
C THR A 219 1.65 10.42 -10.82
N THR A 220 0.85 11.00 -9.92
CA THR A 220 0.86 10.60 -8.50
C THR A 220 0.57 9.12 -8.34
N VAL A 221 -0.38 8.57 -9.09
CA VAL A 221 -0.74 7.14 -9.04
C VAL A 221 0.41 6.26 -9.53
N ASN A 222 1.05 6.65 -10.64
CA ASN A 222 2.19 5.95 -11.20
C ASN A 222 3.40 5.97 -10.24
N ASN A 223 3.68 7.12 -9.62
CA ASN A 223 4.75 7.25 -8.64
C ASN A 223 4.48 6.38 -7.40
N GLN A 224 3.24 6.35 -6.89
CA GLN A 224 2.84 5.48 -5.78
C GLN A 224 3.05 4.00 -6.12
N PHE A 225 2.69 3.56 -7.33
CA PHE A 225 2.97 2.20 -7.78
C PHE A 225 4.47 1.89 -7.79
N ILE A 226 5.30 2.81 -8.30
CA ILE A 226 6.76 2.64 -8.35
C ILE A 226 7.33 2.49 -6.94
N TYR A 227 6.98 3.38 -6.00
CA TYR A 227 7.46 3.28 -4.62
C TYR A 227 6.97 2.01 -3.94
N PHE A 228 5.69 1.68 -4.09
CA PHE A 228 5.09 0.49 -3.51
C PHE A 228 5.79 -0.80 -3.98
N ARG A 229 6.03 -0.91 -5.29
CA ARG A 229 6.78 -2.01 -5.89
C ARG A 229 8.23 -2.06 -5.40
N ASN A 230 8.92 -0.92 -5.34
CA ASN A 230 10.31 -0.86 -4.88
C ASN A 230 10.44 -1.22 -3.38
N HIS A 231 9.41 -1.00 -2.57
CA HIS A 231 9.39 -1.48 -1.19
C HIS A 231 9.17 -2.99 -1.13
N LEU A 232 8.21 -3.51 -1.90
CA LEU A 232 7.92 -4.94 -1.96
C LEU A 232 9.10 -5.76 -2.49
N SER A 233 9.96 -5.19 -3.33
CA SER A 233 11.18 -5.87 -3.82
C SER A 233 12.19 -6.20 -2.74
N LEU A 234 12.06 -5.62 -1.53
CA LEU A 234 12.87 -6.03 -0.38
C LEU A 234 12.56 -7.46 0.07
N LEU A 235 11.35 -7.97 -0.22
CA LEU A 235 10.96 -9.36 0.02
C LEU A 235 11.45 -10.29 -1.09
N LYS A 236 12.72 -10.16 -1.51
CA LYS A 236 13.32 -10.81 -2.69
C LYS A 236 13.17 -12.33 -2.78
N ASP A 237 13.00 -13.01 -1.64
CA ASP A 237 12.83 -14.47 -1.57
C ASP A 237 11.37 -14.91 -1.81
N LEU A 238 10.45 -13.96 -1.84
CA LEU A 238 9.00 -14.17 -2.00
C LEU A 238 8.44 -13.41 -3.21
N ILE A 239 8.94 -12.21 -3.47
CA ILE A 239 8.38 -11.25 -4.43
C ILE A 239 9.41 -10.92 -5.49
N GLU A 240 9.04 -11.14 -6.74
CA GLU A 240 9.74 -10.65 -7.91
C GLU A 240 9.05 -9.38 -8.43
N VAL A 241 9.82 -8.37 -8.80
CA VAL A 241 9.28 -7.15 -9.39
C VAL A 241 9.97 -6.86 -10.72
N ASP A 242 9.19 -6.38 -11.68
CA ASP A 242 9.72 -5.82 -12.92
C ASP A 242 9.11 -4.44 -13.18
N THR A 243 9.46 -3.82 -14.31
CA THR A 243 8.98 -2.47 -14.65
C THR A 243 7.46 -2.36 -14.77
N LYS A 244 6.73 -3.47 -14.92
CA LYS A 244 5.30 -3.53 -15.20
C LYS A 244 4.47 -4.18 -14.09
N SER A 245 5.08 -5.00 -13.24
CA SER A 245 4.35 -5.89 -12.36
C SER A 245 5.06 -6.24 -11.05
N ILE A 246 4.26 -6.67 -10.08
CA ILE A 246 4.65 -7.31 -8.83
C ILE A 246 4.19 -8.77 -8.91
N LYS A 247 5.06 -9.73 -8.60
CA LYS A 247 4.77 -11.16 -8.72
C LYS A 247 5.18 -11.93 -7.47
N LEU A 248 4.36 -12.90 -7.08
CA LEU A 248 4.76 -13.93 -6.15
C LEU A 248 5.65 -14.95 -6.87
N ILE A 249 6.81 -15.23 -6.31
CA ILE A 249 7.71 -16.26 -6.83
C ILE A 249 7.00 -17.63 -6.77
N PRO A 250 7.08 -18.46 -7.82
CA PRO A 250 6.42 -19.77 -7.84
C PRO A 250 6.73 -20.64 -6.62
N ASN A 251 5.71 -21.32 -6.10
CA ASN A 251 5.79 -22.23 -4.93
C ASN A 251 6.17 -21.56 -3.60
N LYS A 252 5.99 -20.23 -3.48
CA LYS A 252 6.26 -19.47 -2.25
C LYS A 252 5.02 -19.13 -1.43
N GLU A 253 3.85 -19.67 -1.79
CA GLU A 253 2.58 -19.42 -1.12
C GLU A 253 2.64 -19.75 0.38
N GLY A 254 3.24 -20.89 0.74
CA GLY A 254 3.39 -21.29 2.14
C GLY A 254 4.23 -20.29 2.94
N GLN A 255 5.37 -19.87 2.37
CA GLN A 255 6.26 -18.90 3.02
C GLN A 255 5.60 -17.52 3.15
N LEU A 256 4.84 -17.09 2.13
CA LEU A 256 4.09 -15.84 2.18
C LEU A 256 2.95 -15.90 3.22
N ARG A 257 2.26 -17.03 3.36
CA ARG A 257 1.27 -17.23 4.44
C ARG A 257 1.92 -17.16 5.81
N THR A 258 3.09 -17.77 6.00
CA THR A 258 3.86 -17.65 7.25
C THR A 258 4.32 -16.22 7.53
N LEU A 259 4.67 -15.45 6.49
CA LEU A 259 4.99 -14.02 6.66
C LEU A 259 3.75 -13.23 7.11
N LEU A 260 2.60 -13.48 6.47
CA LEU A 260 1.35 -12.81 6.82
C LEU A 260 0.82 -13.23 8.20
N SER A 261 1.02 -14.46 8.66
CA SER A 261 0.60 -14.84 10.02
C SER A 261 1.35 -14.07 11.11
N LYS A 262 2.52 -13.47 10.80
CA LYS A 262 3.21 -12.57 11.73
C LYS A 262 2.40 -11.28 11.86
N ASP A 263 2.14 -10.92 13.12
CA ASP A 263 1.42 -9.70 13.50
C ASP A 263 0.01 -9.59 12.85
N GLU A 264 -0.59 -10.72 12.45
CA GLU A 264 -1.94 -10.75 11.85
C GLU A 264 -3.00 -10.15 12.78
N ALA A 265 -2.82 -10.30 14.10
CA ALA A 265 -3.69 -9.70 15.10
C ALA A 265 -3.82 -8.17 14.97
N LEU A 266 -2.83 -7.48 14.40
CA LEU A 266 -2.91 -6.04 14.14
C LEU A 266 -4.05 -5.67 13.18
N GLU A 267 -4.39 -6.55 12.25
CA GLU A 267 -5.47 -6.28 11.28
C GLU A 267 -6.86 -6.29 11.93
N ASN A 268 -6.97 -6.83 13.15
CA ASN A 268 -8.20 -6.86 13.93
C ASN A 268 -8.24 -5.77 15.02
N GLU A 269 -7.20 -4.95 15.16
CA GLU A 269 -7.16 -3.86 16.14
C GLU A 269 -7.82 -2.60 15.58
N GLU A 270 -8.90 -2.17 16.23
CA GLU A 270 -9.66 -0.98 15.83
C GLU A 270 -9.19 0.28 16.58
N ASN A 271 -8.45 0.16 17.67
CA ASN A 271 -7.94 1.28 18.45
C ASN A 271 -6.66 1.86 17.82
N GLU A 272 -6.71 3.13 17.42
CA GLU A 272 -5.56 3.80 16.77
C GLU A 272 -4.35 3.94 17.69
N SER A 273 -4.58 4.18 18.99
CA SER A 273 -3.50 4.32 19.96
C SER A 273 -2.76 2.99 20.13
N ASN A 274 -3.48 1.87 20.22
CA ASN A 274 -2.89 0.54 20.29
C ASN A 274 -2.11 0.22 19.01
N LEU A 275 -2.68 0.50 17.84
CA LEU A 275 -1.98 0.33 16.56
C LEU A 275 -0.68 1.13 16.50
N LYS A 276 -0.72 2.41 16.90
CA LYS A 276 0.48 3.27 16.94
C LYS A 276 1.50 2.78 17.96
N GLU A 277 1.06 2.30 19.12
CA GLU A 277 1.94 1.76 20.15
C GLU A 277 2.68 0.53 19.65
N VAL A 278 1.98 -0.42 19.02
CA VAL A 278 2.64 -1.61 18.44
C VAL A 278 3.54 -1.23 17.27
N TYR A 279 3.12 -0.27 16.43
CA TYR A 279 3.88 0.17 15.26
C TYR A 279 5.17 0.91 15.62
N CYS A 280 5.13 1.80 16.61
CA CYS A 280 6.29 2.57 17.08
C CYS A 280 7.06 1.86 18.21
N GLY A 281 6.48 0.79 18.76
CA GLY A 281 6.96 0.04 19.90
C GLY A 281 8.13 -0.88 19.57
N ASN A 282 8.50 -1.71 20.55
CA ASN A 282 9.56 -2.67 20.34
C ASN A 282 9.17 -3.67 19.24
N LEU A 283 10.19 -4.09 18.47
CA LEU A 283 10.21 -5.34 17.70
C LEU A 283 10.00 -6.53 18.65
N LEU A 284 8.80 -6.68 19.20
CA LEU A 284 8.37 -7.86 19.93
C LEU A 284 7.64 -8.73 18.93
N ILE A 285 8.24 -9.89 18.69
CA ILE A 285 7.55 -11.09 18.22
C ILE A 285 6.40 -11.29 19.20
N PHE A 286 5.16 -11.10 18.77
CA PHE A 286 4.00 -11.50 19.57
C PHE A 286 4.08 -13.02 19.79
N VAL A 287 4.53 -13.42 20.97
CA VAL A 287 4.13 -14.72 21.54
C VAL A 287 2.65 -14.58 21.87
N ALA A 288 1.88 -15.54 21.39
CA ALA A 288 0.43 -15.60 21.45
C ALA A 288 -0.17 -15.09 22.78
N PHE A 289 -1.05 -14.09 22.71
CA PHE A 289 -2.11 -13.95 23.71
C PHE A 289 -3.28 -14.83 23.28
N SER A 290 -3.13 -16.13 23.49
CA SER A 290 -4.25 -17.01 23.73
C SER A 290 -4.42 -17.12 25.24
N LEU A 291 -5.04 -16.11 25.85
CA LEU A 291 -5.69 -16.27 27.14
C LEU A 291 -7.17 -16.00 26.95
N LEU A 292 -7.85 -17.10 26.59
CA LEU A 292 -9.27 -17.30 26.75
C LEU A 292 -9.71 -16.85 28.16
N LYS A 293 -10.72 -15.99 28.20
CA LYS A 293 -11.82 -16.13 29.15
C LYS A 293 -13.08 -16.41 28.34
#